data_AF-A0A2M8AAD4-F1
#
_entry.id   AF-A0A2M8AAD4-F1
#
_cell.length_a   1.000
_cell.length_b   1.000
_cell.length_c   1.000
_cell.angle_alpha   90.00
_cell.angle_beta   90.00
_cell.angle_gamma   90.00
#
_symmetry.space_group_name_H-M   'P 1'
#
loop_
_entity.id
_entity.type
_entity.pdbx_description
1 polymer ?
#
loop_
_entity_poly.entity_id
_entity_poly.type
_entity_poly.pdbx_seq_one_letter_code
_entity_poly.pdbx_strand_id
1 'polypeptide(L)'
;MIDILLTIVAFNTLIVVFKLFDKFGVDNLQALIINYFVAGFCGLYFSDQEFSITYILNAPWIYHAALVGVLFIITFNLYAIGTQKVGIAVTTVANKLSLLIPVGFALILYPNEQLSYLKIIGFIMAIVGIYLSSTKKRKLSFDKKYLVLIILVFIGQGFADTIFNHAQKTVVNDDEKGLFFMCLMFIAGISGILILIGKSIKQKPKFEIKNSIGGIVLGLPNFASLIFFFNALESSGLSASQVFPVVSMGIVTVSALVGLVLFKEKLTLLNWIGLGFAVLAIFFITFL
;
A
#
# COMPACT_ATOMS: atom_id res chain seq x y z
N MET A 1 -13.51 -10.69 -12.66
CA MET A 1 -12.10 -10.87 -13.10
C MET A 1 -11.46 -9.59 -13.64
N ILE A 2 -12.19 -8.74 -14.37
CA ILE A 2 -11.65 -7.48 -14.89
C ILE A 2 -11.17 -6.53 -13.78
N ASP A 3 -11.87 -6.48 -12.65
CA ASP A 3 -11.50 -5.62 -11.52
C ASP A 3 -10.14 -5.96 -10.93
N ILE A 4 -9.73 -7.24 -10.93
CA ILE A 4 -8.38 -7.65 -10.51
C ILE A 4 -7.31 -6.97 -11.39
N LEU A 5 -7.51 -7.01 -12.70
CA LEU A 5 -6.59 -6.36 -13.65
C LEU A 5 -6.59 -4.84 -13.46
N LEU A 6 -7.77 -4.25 -13.27
CA LEU A 6 -7.90 -2.81 -13.04
C LEU A 6 -7.23 -2.38 -11.72
N THR A 7 -7.34 -3.16 -10.64
CA THR A 7 -6.60 -2.92 -9.39
C THR A 7 -5.10 -2.96 -9.63
N ILE A 8 -4.60 -3.97 -10.36
CA ILE A 8 -3.17 -4.10 -10.65
C ILE A 8 -2.69 -2.88 -11.45
N VAL A 9 -3.43 -2.46 -12.48
CA VAL A 9 -3.08 -1.29 -13.31
C VAL A 9 -3.13 0.00 -12.52
N ALA A 10 -4.20 0.22 -11.74
CA ALA A 10 -4.38 1.43 -10.94
C ALA A 10 -3.27 1.55 -9.88
N PHE A 11 -2.95 0.48 -9.17
CA PHE A 11 -1.87 0.48 -8.18
C PHE A 11 -0.50 0.70 -8.85
N ASN A 12 -0.24 0.09 -10.01
CA ASN A 12 1.00 0.35 -10.75
C ASN A 12 1.09 1.79 -11.26
N THR A 13 -0.04 2.42 -11.58
CA THR A 13 -0.10 3.83 -11.93
C THR A 13 0.36 4.70 -10.76
N LEU A 14 -0.05 4.39 -9.52
CA LEU A 14 0.45 5.08 -8.32
C LEU A 14 1.98 5.01 -8.22
N ILE A 15 2.54 3.81 -8.44
CA ILE A 15 3.99 3.58 -8.36
C ILE A 15 4.73 4.40 -9.42
N VAL A 16 4.21 4.43 -10.65
CA VAL A 16 4.75 5.26 -11.75
C VAL A 16 4.72 6.74 -11.36
N VAL A 17 3.59 7.22 -10.84
CA VAL A 17 3.43 8.61 -10.41
C VAL A 17 4.42 8.97 -9.30
N PHE A 18 4.62 8.11 -8.30
CA PHE A 18 5.65 8.33 -7.28
C PHE A 18 7.05 8.44 -7.88
N LYS A 19 7.40 7.61 -8.86
CA LYS A 19 8.70 7.71 -9.52
C LYS A 19 8.83 9.03 -10.31
N LEU A 20 7.76 9.47 -10.96
CA LEU A 20 7.72 10.73 -11.70
C LEU A 20 7.79 11.96 -10.79
N PHE A 21 7.32 11.86 -9.54
CA PHE A 21 7.44 12.97 -8.59
C PHE A 21 8.90 13.39 -8.36
N ASP A 22 9.84 12.44 -8.21
CA ASP A 22 11.27 12.76 -8.08
C ASP A 22 11.83 13.41 -9.35
N LYS A 23 11.35 13.00 -10.54
CA LYS A 23 11.74 13.59 -11.82
C LYS A 23 11.23 15.03 -12.00
N PHE A 24 10.01 15.31 -11.58
CA PHE A 24 9.37 16.63 -11.71
C PHE A 24 9.56 17.51 -10.45
N GLY A 25 10.28 17.02 -9.45
CA GLY A 25 10.54 17.70 -8.18
C GLY A 25 9.27 17.95 -7.36
N VAL A 26 8.24 17.11 -7.51
CA VAL A 26 7.00 17.16 -6.73
C VAL A 26 7.28 16.65 -5.32
N ASP A 27 6.83 17.38 -4.30
CA ASP A 27 6.94 16.95 -2.91
C ASP A 27 5.94 15.83 -2.61
N ASN A 28 6.45 14.67 -2.19
CA ASN A 28 5.65 13.48 -1.91
C ASN A 28 4.57 13.73 -0.86
N LEU A 29 4.90 14.43 0.24
CA LEU A 29 3.99 14.63 1.35
C LEU A 29 2.84 15.56 0.93
N GLN A 30 3.15 16.68 0.28
CA GLN A 30 2.14 17.61 -0.23
C GLN A 30 1.23 16.94 -1.27
N ALA A 31 1.79 16.17 -2.20
CA ALA A 31 1.00 15.45 -3.19
C ALA A 31 0.11 14.38 -2.52
N LEU A 32 0.63 13.64 -1.53
CA LEU A 32 -0.14 12.64 -0.80
C LEU A 32 -1.31 13.24 -0.03
N ILE A 33 -1.12 14.40 0.63
CA ILE A 33 -2.19 15.12 1.31
C ILE A 33 -3.34 15.39 0.33
N ILE A 34 -3.03 15.99 -0.82
CA ILE A 34 -4.05 16.30 -1.84
C ILE A 34 -4.68 15.03 -2.42
N ASN A 35 -3.88 13.99 -2.66
CA ASN A 35 -4.36 12.66 -3.08
C ASN A 35 -5.41 12.09 -2.11
N TYR A 36 -5.16 12.19 -0.81
CA TYR A 36 -6.08 11.66 0.18
C TYR A 36 -7.37 12.47 0.27
N PHE A 37 -7.31 13.80 0.13
CA PHE A 37 -8.53 14.60 0.01
C PHE A 37 -9.32 14.25 -1.27
N VAL A 38 -8.66 14.13 -2.42
CA VAL A 38 -9.30 13.73 -3.67
C VAL A 38 -9.97 12.36 -3.53
N ALA A 39 -9.25 11.37 -2.99
CA ALA A 39 -9.80 10.03 -2.77
C ALA A 39 -10.95 10.03 -1.75
N GLY A 40 -10.86 10.84 -0.68
CA GLY A 40 -11.93 11.02 0.29
C GLY A 40 -13.19 11.65 -0.31
N PHE A 41 -13.04 12.68 -1.15
CA PHE A 41 -14.17 13.30 -1.86
C PHE A 41 -14.79 12.35 -2.88
N CYS A 42 -13.98 11.58 -3.61
CA CYS A 42 -14.52 10.53 -4.47
C CYS A 42 -15.28 9.48 -3.64
N GLY A 43 -14.73 9.05 -2.49
CA GLY A 43 -15.41 8.12 -1.58
C GLY A 43 -16.75 8.63 -1.07
N LEU A 44 -16.83 9.92 -0.71
CA LEU A 44 -18.08 10.56 -0.34
C LEU A 44 -19.09 10.58 -1.50
N TYR A 45 -18.64 10.90 -2.71
CA TYR A 45 -19.51 11.00 -3.88
C TYR A 45 -20.11 9.66 -4.31
N PHE A 46 -19.35 8.57 -4.14
CA PHE A 46 -19.78 7.21 -4.48
C PHE A 46 -20.33 6.42 -3.27
N SER A 47 -20.49 7.05 -2.10
CA SER A 47 -21.07 6.41 -0.92
C SER A 47 -22.59 6.43 -1.02
N ASP A 48 -23.21 5.26 -0.86
CA ASP A 48 -24.68 5.12 -0.85
C ASP A 48 -25.32 5.58 0.48
N GLN A 49 -24.53 5.67 1.55
CA GLN A 49 -24.96 6.14 2.86
C GLN A 49 -25.02 7.67 2.95
N GLU A 50 -26.07 8.19 3.59
CA GLU A 50 -26.19 9.62 3.89
C GLU A 50 -25.10 10.08 4.86
N PHE A 51 -24.46 11.21 4.53
CA PHE A 51 -23.40 11.78 5.36
C PHE A 51 -23.97 12.34 6.67
N SER A 52 -23.61 11.71 7.79
CA SER A 52 -23.98 12.17 9.13
C SER A 52 -22.76 12.22 10.06
N ILE A 53 -22.36 13.43 10.46
CA ILE A 53 -21.22 13.66 11.36
C ILE A 53 -21.44 12.97 12.71
N THR A 54 -22.65 13.08 13.27
CA THR A 54 -22.99 12.48 14.57
C THR A 54 -22.87 10.96 14.51
N TYR A 55 -23.32 10.35 13.41
CA TYR A 55 -23.16 8.92 13.21
C TYR A 55 -21.68 8.52 13.13
N ILE A 56 -20.90 9.21 12.29
CA ILE A 56 -19.46 8.94 12.09
C ILE A 56 -18.68 9.02 13.41
N LEU A 57 -18.93 10.06 14.22
CA LEU A 57 -18.19 10.25 15.49
C LEU A 57 -18.51 9.19 16.55
N ASN A 58 -19.67 8.53 16.45
CA ASN A 58 -20.09 7.46 17.36
C ASN A 58 -19.88 6.06 16.77
N ALA A 59 -19.43 5.96 15.52
CA ALA A 59 -19.27 4.69 14.85
C ALA A 59 -18.10 3.88 15.46
N PRO A 60 -18.27 2.57 15.70
CA PRO A 60 -17.24 1.75 16.34
C PRO A 60 -15.93 1.66 15.52
N TRP A 61 -16.01 1.84 14.20
CA TRP A 61 -14.88 1.80 13.29
C TRP A 61 -14.04 3.10 13.25
N ILE A 62 -14.47 4.20 13.86
CA ILE A 62 -13.78 5.51 13.73
C ILE A 62 -12.34 5.48 14.25
N TYR A 63 -12.09 4.75 15.35
CA TYR A 63 -10.75 4.60 15.92
C TYR A 63 -9.82 3.82 14.97
N HIS A 64 -10.35 2.80 14.29
CA HIS A 64 -9.62 2.06 13.28
C HIS A 64 -9.32 2.94 12.07
N ALA A 65 -10.31 3.70 11.58
CA ALA A 65 -10.14 4.64 10.48
C ALA A 65 -9.07 5.69 10.80
N ALA A 66 -9.05 6.20 12.04
CA ALA A 66 -8.07 7.16 12.49
C ALA A 66 -6.65 6.59 12.50
N LEU A 67 -6.46 5.42 13.11
CA LEU A 67 -5.14 4.78 13.20
C LEU A 67 -4.61 4.39 11.81
N VAL A 68 -5.46 3.80 10.96
CA VAL A 68 -5.09 3.43 9.60
C VAL A 68 -4.80 4.68 8.76
N GLY A 69 -5.59 5.74 8.86
CA GLY A 69 -5.36 6.99 8.12
C GLY A 69 -3.99 7.61 8.45
N VAL A 70 -3.63 7.67 9.74
CA VAL A 70 -2.30 8.13 10.19
C VAL A 70 -1.19 7.23 9.62
N LEU A 71 -1.36 5.90 9.68
CA LEU A 71 -0.37 4.98 9.13
C LEU A 71 -0.25 5.11 7.61
N PHE A 72 -1.35 5.27 6.88
CA PHE A 72 -1.37 5.40 5.42
C PHE A 72 -0.54 6.58 4.92
N ILE A 73 -0.68 7.77 5.52
CA ILE A 73 0.14 8.92 5.10
C ILE A 73 1.63 8.68 5.37
N ILE A 74 1.97 8.01 6.47
CA ILE A 74 3.35 7.68 6.81
C ILE A 74 3.90 6.63 5.84
N THR A 75 3.19 5.52 5.65
CA THR A 75 3.63 4.38 4.84
C THR A 75 3.69 4.73 3.37
N PHE A 76 2.71 5.43 2.82
CA PHE A 76 2.74 5.84 1.41
C PHE A 76 3.84 6.86 1.16
N ASN A 77 4.15 7.75 2.11
CA ASN A 77 5.28 8.65 1.96
C ASN A 77 6.62 7.91 1.99
N LEU A 78 6.78 6.93 2.88
CA LEU A 78 7.94 6.03 2.88
C LEU A 78 8.02 5.20 1.58
N TYR A 79 6.88 4.76 1.08
CA TYR A 79 6.77 3.98 -0.15
C TYR A 79 7.17 4.80 -1.38
N ALA A 80 6.74 6.07 -1.45
CA ALA A 80 7.16 7.02 -2.47
C ALA A 80 8.69 7.24 -2.42
N ILE A 81 9.25 7.51 -1.24
CA ILE A 81 10.71 7.69 -1.08
C ILE A 81 11.46 6.40 -1.46
N GLY A 82 10.96 5.23 -1.08
CA GLY A 82 11.55 3.94 -1.42
C GLY A 82 11.58 3.71 -2.93
N THR A 83 10.45 3.95 -3.59
CA THR A 83 10.30 3.85 -5.05
C THR A 83 11.29 4.75 -5.79
N GLN A 84 11.52 5.96 -5.27
CA GLN A 84 12.42 6.94 -5.84
C GLN A 84 13.90 6.59 -5.61
N LYS A 85 14.28 6.25 -4.37
CA LYS A 85 15.69 6.10 -3.97
C LYS A 85 16.22 4.67 -4.08
N VAL A 86 15.39 3.66 -3.83
CA VAL A 86 15.77 2.24 -3.86
C VAL A 86 15.45 1.63 -5.22
N GLY A 87 14.23 1.85 -5.70
CA GLY A 87 13.74 1.36 -6.99
C GLY A 87 12.34 0.77 -6.88
N ILE A 88 11.61 0.77 -8.00
CA ILE A 88 10.22 0.35 -8.07
C ILE A 88 10.06 -1.11 -7.64
N ALA A 89 10.84 -2.02 -8.21
CA ALA A 89 10.67 -3.45 -7.98
C ALA A 89 10.87 -3.82 -6.50
N VAL A 90 11.98 -3.35 -5.91
CA VAL A 90 12.37 -3.68 -4.53
C VAL A 90 11.36 -3.17 -3.52
N THR A 91 10.98 -1.90 -3.65
CA THR A 91 10.06 -1.29 -2.69
C THR A 91 8.68 -1.92 -2.81
N THR A 92 8.25 -2.28 -4.02
CA THR A 92 6.95 -2.95 -4.23
C THR A 92 6.93 -4.36 -3.66
N VAL A 93 8.02 -5.12 -3.79
CA VAL A 93 8.17 -6.42 -3.12
C VAL A 93 7.97 -6.29 -1.61
N ALA A 94 8.64 -5.32 -0.98
CA ALA A 94 8.49 -5.09 0.45
C ALA A 94 7.09 -4.62 0.85
N ASN A 95 6.46 -3.76 0.05
CA ASN A 95 5.09 -3.33 0.29
C ASN A 95 4.08 -4.48 0.15
N LYS A 96 4.21 -5.36 -0.84
CA LYS A 96 3.25 -6.46 -1.04
C LYS A 96 3.50 -7.66 -0.16
N LEU A 97 4.74 -7.92 0.23
CA LEU A 97 5.02 -8.92 1.25
C LEU A 97 4.61 -8.45 2.66
N SER A 98 4.21 -7.19 2.87
CA SER A 98 3.66 -6.77 4.17
C SER A 98 2.47 -7.61 4.60
N LEU A 99 1.74 -8.23 3.65
CA LEU A 99 0.60 -9.12 3.89
C LEU A 99 0.92 -10.29 4.83
N LEU A 100 2.20 -10.62 4.99
CA LEU A 100 2.66 -11.58 5.98
C LEU A 100 2.27 -11.21 7.41
N ILE A 101 2.30 -9.92 7.73
CA ILE A 101 2.01 -9.42 9.07
C ILE A 101 0.54 -9.65 9.43
N PRO A 102 -0.46 -9.20 8.65
CA PRO A 102 -1.86 -9.50 8.95
C PRO A 102 -2.17 -10.98 8.97
N VAL A 103 -1.55 -11.79 8.09
CA VAL A 103 -1.71 -13.26 8.15
C VAL A 103 -1.14 -13.83 9.45
N GLY A 104 0.05 -13.38 9.87
CA GLY A 104 0.65 -13.80 11.14
C GLY A 104 -0.21 -13.41 12.35
N PHE A 105 -0.77 -12.21 12.37
CA PHE A 105 -1.70 -11.78 13.41
C PHE A 105 -3.01 -12.58 13.39
N ALA A 106 -3.55 -12.88 12.21
CA ALA A 106 -4.76 -13.67 12.08
C ALA A 106 -4.58 -15.08 12.69
N LEU A 107 -3.44 -15.73 12.44
CA LEU A 107 -3.11 -17.03 13.01
C LEU A 107 -3.00 -17.02 14.55
N ILE A 108 -2.60 -15.90 15.15
CA ILE A 108 -2.50 -15.74 16.61
C ILE A 108 -3.86 -15.41 17.22
N LEU A 109 -4.62 -14.54 16.57
CA LEU A 109 -5.90 -14.01 17.08
C LEU A 109 -7.09 -14.94 16.80
N TYR A 110 -7.01 -15.79 15.77
CA TYR A 110 -8.08 -16.68 15.35
C TYR A 110 -7.61 -18.15 15.44
N PRO A 111 -7.88 -18.84 16.57
CA PRO A 111 -7.37 -20.18 16.86
C PRO A 111 -7.79 -21.27 15.85
N ASN A 112 -8.80 -21.00 15.04
CA ASN A 112 -9.31 -21.92 14.03
C ASN A 112 -8.48 -21.91 12.73
N GLU A 113 -7.62 -20.91 12.53
CA GLU A 113 -6.68 -20.90 11.40
C GLU A 113 -5.41 -21.70 11.76
N GLN A 114 -5.28 -22.90 11.20
CA GLN A 114 -4.09 -23.73 11.44
C GLN A 114 -2.90 -23.25 10.60
N LEU A 115 -1.72 -23.24 11.24
CA LEU A 115 -0.44 -22.97 10.59
C LEU A 115 0.03 -24.23 9.84
N SER A 116 -0.22 -24.27 8.53
CA SER A 116 0.32 -25.30 7.63
C SER A 116 1.85 -25.17 7.52
N TYR A 117 2.56 -26.30 7.39
CA TYR A 117 3.99 -26.32 7.10
C TYR A 117 4.33 -25.51 5.83
N LEU A 118 3.41 -25.46 4.86
CA LEU A 118 3.58 -24.72 3.62
C LEU A 118 3.54 -23.20 3.83
N LYS A 119 2.71 -22.71 4.78
CA LYS A 119 2.71 -21.29 5.18
C LYS A 119 4.06 -20.89 5.77
N ILE A 120 4.66 -21.72 6.63
CA ILE A 120 5.98 -21.47 7.21
C ILE A 120 7.05 -21.33 6.12
N ILE A 121 7.04 -22.24 5.13
CA ILE A 121 7.95 -22.16 3.98
C ILE A 121 7.73 -20.84 3.23
N GLY A 122 6.49 -20.45 2.98
CA GLY A 122 6.19 -19.16 2.36
C GLY A 122 6.71 -17.96 3.17
N PHE A 123 6.60 -17.96 4.50
CA PHE A 123 7.16 -16.90 5.35
C PHE A 123 8.68 -16.78 5.18
N ILE A 124 9.39 -17.91 5.18
CA ILE A 124 10.84 -17.95 4.96
C ILE A 124 11.17 -17.43 3.55
N MET A 125 10.44 -17.89 2.54
CA MET A 125 10.62 -17.45 1.16
C MET A 125 10.39 -15.95 0.99
N ALA A 126 9.44 -15.36 1.71
CA ALA A 126 9.20 -13.93 1.66
C ALA A 126 10.37 -13.13 2.23
N ILE A 127 10.90 -13.53 3.39
CA ILE A 127 12.07 -12.88 4.02
C ILE A 127 13.27 -12.94 3.07
N VAL A 128 13.54 -14.13 2.51
CA VAL A 128 14.60 -14.33 1.51
C VAL A 128 14.35 -13.49 0.26
N GLY A 129 13.10 -13.43 -0.22
CA GLY A 129 12.68 -12.63 -1.36
C GLY A 129 12.92 -11.13 -1.18
N ILE A 130 12.58 -10.57 -0.02
CA ILE A 130 12.87 -9.16 0.32
C ILE A 130 14.38 -8.91 0.32
N TYR A 131 15.15 -9.79 0.96
CA TYR A 131 16.60 -9.65 1.04
C TYR A 131 17.27 -9.72 -0.34
N LEU A 132 16.94 -10.72 -1.15
CA LEU A 132 17.50 -10.90 -2.48
C LEU A 132 17.04 -9.81 -3.44
N SER A 133 15.76 -9.42 -3.40
CA SER A 133 15.22 -8.34 -4.23
C SER A 133 15.87 -7.00 -3.92
N SER A 134 16.35 -6.79 -2.70
CA SER A 134 17.00 -5.53 -2.29
C SER A 134 18.52 -5.48 -2.48
N THR A 135 19.16 -6.59 -2.89
CA THR A 135 20.64 -6.67 -3.02
C THR A 135 21.15 -6.20 -4.39
N LYS A 136 22.18 -5.33 -4.44
CA LYS A 136 22.85 -4.91 -5.69
C LYS A 136 24.17 -5.66 -5.94
N LYS A 137 24.50 -5.97 -7.20
CA LYS A 137 25.76 -6.64 -7.59
C LYS A 137 26.95 -5.67 -7.60
N ARG A 138 27.86 -5.84 -6.63
CA ARG A 138 29.36 -5.90 -6.73
C ARG A 138 30.11 -5.42 -5.47
N LYS A 139 29.42 -4.88 -4.48
CA LYS A 139 29.90 -4.78 -3.10
C LYS A 139 28.70 -4.98 -2.19
N LEU A 140 28.90 -5.61 -1.03
CA LEU A 140 27.98 -5.55 0.11
C LEU A 140 27.88 -4.12 0.69
N SER A 141 27.92 -3.09 -0.16
CA SER A 141 27.67 -1.71 0.21
C SER A 141 26.16 -1.48 0.14
N PHE A 142 25.45 -2.13 1.05
CA PHE A 142 24.12 -1.69 1.42
C PHE A 142 24.29 -0.32 2.07
N ASP A 143 23.67 0.73 1.52
CA ASP A 143 23.47 1.91 2.33
C ASP A 143 22.44 1.51 3.39
N LYS A 144 22.89 1.30 4.63
CA LYS A 144 22.08 0.85 5.77
C LYS A 144 20.79 1.66 5.88
N LYS A 145 20.82 2.93 5.47
CA LYS A 145 19.67 3.84 5.41
C LYS A 145 18.53 3.31 4.53
N TYR A 146 18.84 2.71 3.38
CA TYR A 146 17.82 2.18 2.47
C TYR A 146 17.25 0.85 2.93
N LEU A 147 18.02 0.02 3.65
CA LEU A 147 17.48 -1.19 4.27
C LEU A 147 16.44 -0.83 5.33
N VAL A 148 16.77 0.13 6.21
CA VAL A 148 15.84 0.64 7.23
C VAL A 148 14.56 1.17 6.58
N LEU A 149 14.68 1.92 5.48
CA LEU A 149 13.52 2.42 4.74
C LEU A 149 12.61 1.28 4.24
N ILE A 150 13.19 0.23 3.64
CA ILE A 150 12.43 -0.92 3.14
C ILE A 150 11.74 -1.68 4.28
N ILE A 151 12.43 -1.87 5.41
CA ILE A 151 11.85 -2.50 6.60
C ILE A 151 10.69 -1.66 7.14
N LEU A 152 10.84 -0.33 7.21
CA LEU A 152 9.76 0.56 7.66
C LEU A 152 8.55 0.53 6.73
N VAL A 153 8.75 0.42 5.41
CA VAL A 153 7.65 0.22 4.45
C VAL A 153 6.94 -1.11 4.73
N PHE A 154 7.68 -2.21 4.87
CA PHE A 154 7.12 -3.53 5.14
C PHE A 154 6.32 -3.55 6.45
N ILE A 155 6.93 -3.10 7.55
CA ILE A 155 6.32 -3.11 8.89
C ILE A 155 5.13 -2.16 8.95
N GLY A 156 5.32 -0.91 8.50
CA GLY A 156 4.27 0.10 8.57
C GLY A 156 3.06 -0.28 7.73
N GLN A 157 3.27 -0.78 6.50
CA GLN A 157 2.17 -1.27 5.67
C GLN A 157 1.49 -2.47 6.31
N GLY A 158 2.25 -3.40 6.88
CA GLY A 158 1.69 -4.60 7.51
C GLY A 158 0.80 -4.27 8.71
N PHE A 159 1.22 -3.32 9.56
CA PHE A 159 0.35 -2.85 10.64
C PHE A 159 -0.91 -2.17 10.12
N ALA A 160 -0.78 -1.30 9.11
CA ALA A 160 -1.92 -0.62 8.51
C ALA A 160 -2.94 -1.64 7.94
N ASP A 161 -2.46 -2.63 7.20
CA ASP A 161 -3.29 -3.69 6.62
C ASP A 161 -3.92 -4.59 7.70
N THR A 162 -3.20 -4.89 8.80
CA THR A 162 -3.76 -5.67 9.92
C THR A 162 -4.93 -4.95 10.58
N ILE A 163 -4.76 -3.68 10.93
CA ILE A 163 -5.81 -2.89 11.59
C ILE A 163 -7.00 -2.71 10.65
N PHE A 164 -6.72 -2.45 9.38
CA PHE A 164 -7.73 -2.32 8.33
C PHE A 164 -8.54 -3.61 8.14
N ASN A 165 -7.88 -4.75 7.98
CA ASN A 165 -8.54 -6.04 7.81
C ASN A 165 -9.29 -6.47 9.06
N HIS A 166 -8.77 -6.16 10.25
CA HIS A 166 -9.49 -6.40 11.50
C HIS A 166 -10.78 -5.58 11.54
N ALA A 167 -10.72 -4.28 11.24
CA ALA A 167 -11.90 -3.42 11.23
C ALA A 167 -13.00 -3.92 10.29
N GLN A 168 -12.62 -4.31 9.07
CA GLN A 168 -13.51 -4.89 8.07
C GLN A 168 -14.20 -6.19 8.53
N LYS A 169 -13.54 -6.98 9.37
CA LYS A 169 -14.08 -8.25 9.85
C LYS A 169 -14.94 -8.12 11.11
N THR A 170 -14.78 -7.05 11.89
CA THR A 170 -15.34 -6.98 13.25
C THR A 170 -16.31 -5.82 13.49
N VAL A 171 -16.06 -4.65 12.89
CA VAL A 171 -16.75 -3.40 13.28
C VAL A 171 -17.25 -2.55 12.12
N VAL A 172 -16.92 -2.90 10.87
CA VAL A 172 -17.40 -2.21 9.67
C VAL A 172 -18.45 -3.08 9.00
N ASN A 173 -19.68 -2.60 8.92
CA ASN A 173 -20.74 -3.27 8.14
C ASN A 173 -20.58 -2.97 6.64
N ASP A 174 -21.19 -3.80 5.78
CA ASP A 174 -21.05 -3.68 4.33
C ASP A 174 -21.52 -2.32 3.79
N ASP A 175 -22.60 -1.79 4.34
CA ASP A 175 -23.16 -0.47 4.00
C ASP A 175 -22.32 0.70 4.54
N GLU A 176 -21.48 0.47 5.55
CA GLU A 176 -20.63 1.47 6.18
C GLU A 176 -19.26 1.61 5.51
N LYS A 177 -18.89 0.67 4.61
CA LYS A 177 -17.60 0.64 3.92
C LYS A 177 -17.25 1.98 3.28
N GLY A 178 -18.19 2.60 2.57
CA GLY A 178 -18.00 3.90 1.90
C GLY A 178 -17.60 5.02 2.88
N LEU A 179 -18.35 5.15 3.98
CA LEU A 179 -18.06 6.14 5.03
C LEU A 179 -16.74 5.84 5.76
N PHE A 180 -16.47 4.57 6.06
CA PHE A 180 -15.21 4.14 6.65
C PHE A 180 -14.00 4.56 5.80
N PHE A 181 -14.04 4.30 4.48
CA PHE A 181 -13.00 4.71 3.55
C PHE A 181 -12.84 6.22 3.48
N MET A 182 -13.94 6.92 3.31
CA MET A 182 -13.95 8.37 3.25
C MET A 182 -13.27 8.95 4.50
N CYS A 183 -13.68 8.54 5.70
CA CYS A 183 -13.10 9.00 6.95
C CYS A 183 -11.60 8.70 7.05
N LEU A 184 -11.19 7.47 6.71
CA LEU A 184 -9.80 7.06 6.69
C LEU A 184 -8.95 7.97 5.79
N MET A 185 -9.42 8.26 4.57
CA MET A 185 -8.73 9.14 3.62
C MET A 185 -8.66 10.59 4.13
N PHE A 186 -9.75 11.14 4.66
CA PHE A 186 -9.71 12.48 5.27
C PHE A 186 -8.76 12.56 6.46
N ILE A 187 -8.75 11.55 7.34
CA ILE A 187 -7.83 11.50 8.48
C ILE A 187 -6.38 11.39 8.00
N ALA A 188 -6.10 10.62 6.94
CA ALA A 188 -4.77 10.58 6.33
C ALA A 188 -4.34 11.96 5.79
N GLY A 189 -5.24 12.68 5.11
CA GLY A 189 -5.01 14.04 4.63
C GLY A 189 -4.73 15.04 5.76
N ILE A 190 -5.57 15.04 6.79
CA ILE A 190 -5.42 15.89 7.99
C ILE A 190 -4.10 15.58 8.72
N SER A 191 -3.80 14.30 8.90
CA SER A 191 -2.54 13.86 9.53
C SER A 191 -1.33 14.33 8.73
N GLY A 192 -1.41 14.29 7.39
CA GLY A 192 -0.38 14.83 6.52
C GLY A 192 -0.20 16.34 6.68
N ILE A 193 -1.28 17.11 6.81
CA ILE A 193 -1.21 18.55 7.12
C ILE A 193 -0.49 18.77 8.45
N LEU A 194 -0.82 18.01 9.50
CA LEU A 194 -0.16 18.13 10.80
C LEU A 194 1.34 17.82 10.71
N ILE A 195 1.73 16.79 9.96
CA ILE A 195 3.14 16.47 9.69
C ILE A 195 3.83 17.61 8.93
N LEU A 196 3.15 18.21 7.94
CA LEU A 196 3.68 19.33 7.16
C LEU A 196 3.88 20.58 8.04
N ILE A 197 2.93 20.90 8.90
CA ILE A 197 3.03 21.99 9.88
C ILE A 197 4.21 21.74 10.83
N GLY A 198 4.34 20.53 11.37
CA GLY A 198 5.47 20.16 12.24
C GLY A 198 6.84 20.33 11.55
N LYS A 199 6.94 19.98 10.26
CA LYS A 199 8.15 20.26 9.45
C LYS A 199 8.38 21.76 9.22
N SER A 200 7.31 22.53 9.08
CA SER A 200 7.35 23.98 8.82
C SER A 200 8.02 24.78 9.94
N ILE A 201 8.01 24.24 11.17
CA ILE A 201 8.70 24.82 12.33
C ILE A 201 10.23 24.86 12.11
N LYS A 202 10.79 23.87 11.40
CA LYS A 202 12.23 23.79 11.09
C LYS A 202 12.60 24.46 9.77
N GLN A 203 11.72 24.37 8.77
CA GLN A 203 11.92 24.98 7.46
C GLN A 203 10.57 25.21 6.78
N LYS A 204 10.29 26.45 6.34
CA LYS A 204 9.01 26.78 5.69
C LYS A 204 8.88 25.97 4.38
N PRO A 205 7.91 25.05 4.24
CA PRO A 205 7.68 24.35 3.00
C PRO A 205 7.17 25.35 1.97
N LYS A 206 7.77 25.34 0.77
CA LYS A 206 7.21 26.06 -0.36
C LYS A 206 6.05 25.23 -0.90
N PHE A 207 4.85 25.79 -0.84
CA PHE A 207 3.70 25.23 -1.53
C PHE A 207 3.84 25.55 -3.01
N GLU A 208 3.84 24.52 -3.85
CA GLU A 208 3.97 24.67 -5.30
C GLU A 208 2.77 23.98 -5.96
N ILE A 209 2.17 24.66 -6.95
CA ILE A 209 0.98 24.17 -7.68
C ILE A 209 1.21 22.78 -8.28
N LYS A 210 2.45 22.50 -8.72
CA LYS A 210 2.83 21.18 -9.26
C LYS A 210 2.59 20.04 -8.25
N ASN A 211 2.68 20.32 -6.94
CA ASN A 211 2.41 19.33 -5.90
C ASN A 211 0.91 19.02 -5.80
N SER A 212 0.07 20.04 -5.95
CA SER A 212 -1.38 19.86 -6.01
C SER A 212 -1.80 19.08 -7.25
N ILE A 213 -1.26 19.42 -8.42
CA ILE A 213 -1.53 18.68 -9.66
C ILE A 213 -1.08 17.22 -9.51
N GLY A 214 0.13 17.00 -8.97
CA GLY A 214 0.63 15.66 -8.68
C GLY A 214 -0.29 14.87 -7.74
N GLY A 215 -0.81 15.52 -6.70
CA GLY A 215 -1.76 14.92 -5.79
C GLY A 215 -3.11 14.57 -6.42
N ILE A 216 -3.65 15.40 -7.30
CA ILE A 216 -4.90 15.08 -8.04
C ILE A 216 -4.68 13.89 -8.97
N VAL A 217 -3.56 13.89 -9.71
CA VAL A 217 -3.18 12.79 -10.61
C VAL A 217 -2.97 11.49 -9.85
N LEU A 218 -2.50 11.55 -8.60
CA LEU A 218 -2.34 10.38 -7.73
C LEU A 218 -3.66 9.95 -7.07
N GLY A 219 -4.52 10.91 -6.72
CA GLY A 219 -5.80 10.71 -6.02
C GLY A 219 -6.77 9.80 -6.77
N LEU A 220 -6.94 10.04 -8.07
CA LEU A 220 -7.89 9.27 -8.88
C LEU A 220 -7.50 7.78 -9.00
N PRO A 221 -6.26 7.40 -9.39
CA PRO A 221 -5.84 6.01 -9.37
C PRO A 221 -5.86 5.39 -7.98
N ASN A 222 -5.66 6.17 -6.91
CA ASN A 222 -5.67 5.65 -5.54
C ASN A 222 -7.08 5.17 -5.18
N PHE A 223 -8.06 6.07 -5.35
CA PHE A 223 -9.46 5.73 -5.17
C PHE A 223 -9.92 4.58 -6.07
N ALA A 224 -9.56 4.63 -7.36
CA ALA A 224 -9.91 3.58 -8.31
C ALA A 224 -9.30 2.22 -7.93
N SER A 225 -8.03 2.19 -7.49
CA SER A 225 -7.37 0.95 -7.05
C SER A 225 -8.11 0.28 -5.90
N LEU A 226 -8.66 1.10 -5.00
CA LEU A 226 -9.40 0.65 -3.84
C LEU A 226 -10.78 0.11 -4.23
N ILE A 227 -11.56 0.85 -5.03
CA ILE A 227 -12.86 0.37 -5.53
C ILE A 227 -12.72 -0.92 -6.31
N PHE A 228 -11.81 -0.97 -7.29
CA PHE A 228 -11.63 -2.19 -8.08
C PHE A 228 -11.18 -3.36 -7.22
N PHE A 229 -10.43 -3.10 -6.15
CA PHE A 229 -10.06 -4.16 -5.22
C PHE A 229 -11.29 -4.72 -4.48
N PHE A 230 -12.21 -3.87 -4.01
CA PHE A 230 -13.46 -4.33 -3.40
C PHE A 230 -14.36 -5.05 -4.39
N ASN A 231 -14.56 -4.49 -5.58
CA ASN A 231 -15.32 -5.15 -6.64
C ASN A 231 -14.71 -6.51 -6.98
N ALA A 232 -13.37 -6.63 -6.97
CA ALA A 232 -12.71 -7.91 -7.15
C ALA A 232 -13.00 -8.89 -6.02
N LEU A 233 -13.10 -8.45 -4.77
CA LEU A 233 -13.47 -9.32 -3.64
C LEU A 233 -14.92 -9.82 -3.74
N GLU A 234 -15.84 -8.99 -4.26
CA GLU A 234 -17.27 -9.30 -4.27
C GLU A 234 -17.73 -10.02 -5.56
N SER A 235 -17.19 -9.64 -6.72
CA SER A 235 -17.72 -10.03 -8.04
C SER A 235 -16.76 -10.84 -8.91
N SER A 236 -15.54 -11.14 -8.44
CA SER A 236 -14.57 -11.86 -9.27
C SER A 236 -14.89 -13.34 -9.47
N GLY A 237 -15.79 -13.92 -8.66
CA GLY A 237 -16.03 -15.36 -8.58
C GLY A 237 -14.92 -16.13 -7.84
N LEU A 238 -13.91 -15.43 -7.33
CA LEU A 238 -12.84 -15.99 -6.51
C LEU A 238 -13.11 -15.67 -5.04
N SER A 239 -12.69 -16.53 -4.13
CA SER A 239 -12.74 -16.20 -2.70
C SER A 239 -11.75 -15.09 -2.37
N ALA A 240 -11.98 -14.34 -1.29
CA ALA A 240 -11.05 -13.31 -0.81
C ALA A 240 -9.61 -13.87 -0.65
N SER A 241 -9.47 -15.10 -0.15
CA SER A 241 -8.18 -15.80 -0.04
C SER A 241 -7.47 -15.99 -1.38
N GLN A 242 -8.16 -15.96 -2.51
CA GLN A 242 -7.55 -16.07 -3.84
C GLN A 242 -7.30 -14.70 -4.48
N VAL A 243 -8.17 -13.71 -4.24
CA VAL A 243 -8.05 -12.37 -4.82
C VAL A 243 -6.82 -11.62 -4.29
N PHE A 244 -6.62 -11.59 -2.97
CA PHE A 244 -5.49 -10.88 -2.34
C PHE A 244 -4.12 -11.30 -2.91
N PRO A 245 -3.81 -12.61 -3.05
CA PRO A 245 -2.57 -13.09 -3.65
C PRO A 245 -2.41 -12.72 -5.11
N VAL A 246 -3.45 -12.93 -5.92
CA VAL A 246 -3.40 -12.70 -7.37
C VAL A 246 -3.13 -11.22 -7.64
N VAL A 247 -3.82 -10.34 -6.92
CA VAL A 247 -3.57 -8.88 -6.99
C VAL A 247 -2.15 -8.54 -6.54
N SER A 248 -1.70 -9.09 -5.41
CA SER A 248 -0.37 -8.79 -4.86
C SER A 248 0.77 -9.26 -5.77
N MET A 249 0.70 -10.50 -6.27
CA MET A 249 1.66 -11.05 -7.24
C MET A 249 1.63 -10.25 -8.53
N GLY A 250 0.43 -9.94 -9.05
CA GLY A 250 0.26 -9.12 -10.25
C GLY A 250 0.91 -7.74 -10.11
N ILE A 251 0.72 -7.07 -8.97
CA ILE A 251 1.35 -5.78 -8.70
C ILE A 251 2.87 -5.90 -8.65
N VAL A 252 3.42 -6.93 -7.98
CA VAL A 252 4.88 -7.14 -7.91
C VAL A 252 5.46 -7.40 -9.30
N THR A 253 4.84 -8.27 -10.09
CA THR A 253 5.33 -8.61 -11.43
C THR A 253 5.23 -7.43 -12.40
N VAL A 254 4.08 -6.76 -12.46
CA VAL A 254 3.88 -5.62 -13.36
C VAL A 254 4.77 -4.44 -12.94
N SER A 255 4.94 -4.18 -11.65
CA SER A 255 5.81 -3.08 -11.19
C SER A 255 7.27 -3.31 -11.57
N ALA A 256 7.78 -4.54 -11.46
CA ALA A 256 9.12 -4.89 -11.91
C ALA A 256 9.30 -4.67 -13.42
N LEU A 257 8.31 -5.06 -14.23
CA LEU A 257 8.32 -4.82 -15.67
C LEU A 257 8.25 -3.32 -16.00
N VAL A 258 7.40 -2.57 -15.32
CA VAL A 258 7.29 -1.11 -15.46
C VAL A 258 8.59 -0.42 -15.10
N GLY A 259 9.24 -0.83 -14.00
CA GLY A 259 10.55 -0.32 -13.60
C GLY A 259 11.62 -0.59 -14.66
N LEU A 260 11.64 -1.79 -15.22
CA LEU A 260 12.56 -2.18 -16.29
C LEU A 260 12.31 -1.40 -17.59
N VAL A 261 11.07 -1.33 -18.06
CA VAL A 261 10.73 -0.79 -19.39
C VAL A 261 10.66 0.73 -19.39
N LEU A 262 9.90 1.33 -18.47
CA LEU A 262 9.67 2.78 -18.45
C LEU A 262 10.82 3.56 -17.81
N PHE A 263 11.41 3.00 -16.76
CA PHE A 263 12.45 3.70 -15.97
C PHE A 263 13.85 3.12 -16.16
N LYS A 264 14.00 2.11 -17.03
CA LYS A 264 15.29 1.48 -17.37
C LYS A 264 16.04 0.99 -16.12
N GLU A 265 15.33 0.53 -15.10
CA GLU A 265 15.92 -0.01 -13.88
C GLU A 265 16.72 -1.28 -14.20
N LYS A 266 18.02 -1.28 -13.88
CA LYS A 266 18.90 -2.44 -14.08
C LYS A 266 18.76 -3.41 -12.92
N LEU A 267 17.85 -4.38 -13.05
CA LEU A 267 17.70 -5.46 -12.10
C LEU A 267 18.82 -6.50 -12.28
N THR A 268 19.45 -6.88 -11.17
CA THR A 268 20.45 -7.95 -11.16
C THR A 268 19.77 -9.32 -11.14
N LEU A 269 20.53 -10.37 -11.43
CA LEU A 269 20.03 -11.75 -11.31
C LEU A 269 19.48 -12.06 -9.90
N LEU A 270 20.11 -11.54 -8.84
CA LEU A 270 19.62 -11.70 -7.48
C LEU A 270 18.27 -11.01 -7.27
N ASN A 271 18.04 -9.87 -7.92
CA ASN A 271 16.75 -9.18 -7.82
C ASN A 271 15.64 -9.98 -8.49
N TRP A 272 15.92 -10.58 -9.65
CA TRP A 272 15.00 -11.48 -10.34
C TRP A 272 14.68 -12.73 -9.52
N ILE A 273 15.69 -13.35 -8.92
CA ILE A 273 15.48 -14.48 -8.01
C ILE A 273 14.62 -14.05 -6.83
N GLY A 274 14.93 -12.91 -6.19
CA GLY A 274 14.15 -12.37 -5.08
C GLY A 274 12.69 -12.08 -5.43
N LEU A 275 12.42 -11.55 -6.63
CA LEU A 275 11.07 -11.37 -7.16
C LEU A 275 10.34 -12.72 -7.32
N GLY A 276 11.02 -13.74 -7.85
CA GLY A 276 10.48 -15.09 -7.95
C GLY A 276 10.12 -15.68 -6.58
N PHE A 277 11.01 -15.52 -5.59
CA PHE A 277 10.74 -15.92 -4.21
C PHE A 277 9.55 -15.17 -3.59
N ALA A 278 9.42 -13.87 -3.86
CA ALA A 278 8.29 -13.08 -3.37
C ALA A 278 6.95 -13.57 -3.95
N VAL A 279 6.90 -13.82 -5.26
CA VAL A 279 5.70 -14.35 -5.92
C VAL A 279 5.34 -15.73 -5.36
N LEU A 280 6.33 -16.63 -5.25
CA LEU A 280 6.12 -17.96 -4.67
C LEU A 280 5.68 -17.88 -3.21
N ALA A 281 6.27 -17.00 -2.40
CA ALA A 281 5.88 -16.82 -1.01
C ALA A 281 4.40 -16.42 -0.88
N ILE A 282 3.96 -15.43 -1.66
CA ILE A 282 2.56 -15.00 -1.71
C ILE A 282 1.66 -16.19 -2.09
N PHE A 283 2.09 -17.01 -3.05
CA PHE A 283 1.36 -18.21 -3.43
C PHE A 283 1.25 -19.24 -2.27
N PHE A 284 2.37 -19.63 -1.66
CA PHE A 284 2.40 -20.63 -0.59
C PHE A 284 1.60 -20.21 0.63
N ILE A 285 1.65 -18.94 1.04
CA ILE A 285 1.01 -18.50 2.27
C ILE A 285 -0.51 -18.44 2.15
N THR A 286 -1.01 -18.18 0.93
CA THR A 286 -2.43 -17.92 0.77
C THR A 286 -3.20 -19.07 0.13
N PHE A 287 -2.55 -19.92 -0.67
CA PHE A 287 -3.22 -21.06 -1.29
C PHE A 287 -2.93 -22.41 -0.60
N LEU A 288 -1.94 -22.49 0.31
CA LEU A 288 -1.45 -23.73 0.93
C LEU A 288 -1.32 -23.61 2.47
#